data_AF-A0A356FAI2-F1
#
_entry.id   AF-A0A356FAI2-F1
#
_cell.length_a   1.000
_cell.length_b   1.000
_cell.length_c   1.000
_cell.angle_alpha   90.00
_cell.angle_beta   90.00
_cell.angle_gamma   90.00
#
_symmetry.space_group_name_H-M   'P 1'
#
loop_
_entity.id
_entity.type
_entity.pdbx_description
1 polymer ?
#
loop_
_entity_poly.entity_id
_entity_poly.type
_entity_poly.pdbx_seq_one_letter_code
_entity_poly.pdbx_strand_id
1 'polypeptide(L)'
;MDNCWEISNGGQEDGDDDGVGDACDNCPENANTDQADLDQNGTGDACDDVDGDGVPDTEDNCVEAANADQANGDEDDFGDACDNCPSVTNADQADGNVNGVGDVCDGQIYADSRDDWSAEGEQGANNWYNGYYNSTLDGFPGYEEDDFIEFDEFVHWQGTAWRLVPSNAPWTYIAQEQVHPNGTNSAPNEEHWVIRRWVSDRSEGVNVTWHTRETNLNGAGVTGLLYHNGELLDSEVIAGGDGVGVTRTIELEIFEGDVIDLALTPTGPNENGHDGSDGSANWLQISENLEWAGGPDEVCGNGEDDDGDGLVDCDDSDCAAEEACQVVKGPV
;
A
#
# COMPACT_ATOMS: atom_id res chain seq x y z
N MET A 1 37.23 -52.40 12.15
CA MET A 1 37.04 -51.04 12.69
C MET A 1 35.56 -50.88 12.82
N ASP A 2 35.10 -50.15 13.83
CA ASP A 2 33.68 -49.98 14.12
C ASP A 2 33.35 -48.51 13.89
N ASN A 3 32.48 -48.20 12.91
CA ASN A 3 32.05 -46.85 12.58
C ASN A 3 30.83 -46.38 13.40
N CYS A 4 30.27 -47.21 14.29
CA CYS A 4 29.26 -46.81 15.28
C CYS A 4 29.52 -47.43 16.66
N TRP A 5 30.46 -46.84 17.40
CA TRP A 5 30.96 -47.43 18.64
C TRP A 5 29.92 -47.56 19.79
N GLU A 6 28.85 -46.76 19.80
CA GLU A 6 27.75 -46.86 20.79
C GLU A 6 26.54 -47.66 20.30
N ILE A 7 26.40 -47.85 18.98
CA ILE A 7 25.20 -48.43 18.34
C ILE A 7 25.61 -49.65 17.51
N SER A 8 25.05 -50.81 17.85
CA SER A 8 25.36 -52.06 17.14
C SER A 8 24.88 -52.02 15.67
N ASN A 9 25.80 -51.81 14.73
CA ASN A 9 25.55 -51.83 13.28
C ASN A 9 26.37 -52.94 12.60
N GLY A 10 25.90 -54.19 12.70
CA GLY A 10 26.67 -55.36 12.27
C GLY A 10 27.03 -55.41 10.78
N GLY A 11 26.35 -54.63 9.94
CA GLY A 11 26.64 -54.49 8.52
C GLY A 11 27.68 -53.42 8.20
N GLN A 12 27.94 -52.48 9.13
CA GLN A 12 28.89 -51.37 8.95
C GLN A 12 28.62 -50.59 7.66
N GLU A 13 27.34 -50.42 7.33
CA GLU A 13 26.90 -49.51 6.28
C GLU A 13 27.32 -48.06 6.63
N ASP A 14 27.66 -47.31 5.58
CA ASP A 14 28.26 -45.96 5.56
C ASP A 14 27.94 -45.42 4.16
N GLY A 15 26.80 -44.76 4.01
CA GLY A 15 26.17 -44.43 2.73
C GLY A 15 26.89 -43.34 1.95
N ASP A 16 27.46 -42.39 2.68
CA ASP A 16 28.15 -41.20 2.16
C ASP A 16 29.68 -41.25 2.31
N ASP A 17 30.22 -42.37 2.84
CA ASP A 17 31.65 -42.67 3.02
C ASP A 17 32.38 -41.64 3.92
N ASP A 18 31.70 -41.06 4.92
CA ASP A 18 32.26 -40.05 5.82
C ASP A 18 33.03 -40.64 7.03
N GLY A 19 32.87 -41.95 7.26
CA GLY A 19 33.50 -42.72 8.34
C GLY A 19 32.67 -42.90 9.61
N VAL A 20 31.45 -42.36 9.66
CA VAL A 20 30.37 -42.62 10.62
C VAL A 20 29.39 -43.59 9.95
N GLY A 21 28.90 -44.59 10.68
CA GLY A 21 27.98 -45.55 10.05
C GLY A 21 26.53 -45.07 10.05
N ASP A 22 25.74 -45.42 9.03
CA ASP A 22 24.32 -45.01 8.85
C ASP A 22 23.44 -45.17 10.10
N ALA A 23 23.79 -46.13 10.96
CA ALA A 23 23.03 -46.43 12.18
C ALA A 23 23.21 -45.41 13.31
N CYS A 24 24.25 -44.60 13.26
CA CYS A 24 24.58 -43.58 14.24
C CYS A 24 24.91 -42.22 13.61
N ASP A 25 24.71 -42.11 12.30
CA ASP A 25 24.90 -40.91 11.52
C ASP A 25 23.64 -40.04 11.56
N ASN A 26 23.79 -38.77 11.92
CA ASN A 26 22.69 -37.79 11.90
C ASN A 26 22.42 -37.22 10.51
N CYS A 27 23.23 -37.57 9.49
CA CYS A 27 23.06 -37.24 8.08
C CYS A 27 23.52 -38.38 7.14
N PRO A 28 22.83 -39.54 7.09
CA PRO A 28 23.33 -40.75 6.40
C PRO A 28 23.60 -40.67 4.88
N GLU A 29 23.25 -39.55 4.24
CA GLU A 29 23.43 -39.31 2.81
C GLU A 29 24.32 -38.07 2.53
N ASN A 30 24.78 -37.36 3.57
CA ASN A 30 25.49 -36.08 3.51
C ASN A 30 26.70 -36.06 4.44
N ALA A 31 27.88 -36.32 3.88
CA ALA A 31 29.11 -36.53 4.65
C ALA A 31 29.43 -35.42 5.66
N ASN A 32 29.43 -35.76 6.95
CA ASN A 32 29.64 -34.85 8.07
C ASN A 32 30.32 -35.55 9.27
N THR A 33 31.61 -35.87 9.12
CA THR A 33 32.37 -36.67 10.12
C THR A 33 32.38 -36.07 11.54
N ASP A 34 32.11 -34.77 11.68
CA ASP A 34 32.02 -34.10 12.98
C ASP A 34 30.66 -34.25 13.68
N GLN A 35 29.64 -34.72 12.96
CA GLN A 35 28.27 -34.96 13.42
C GLN A 35 27.70 -33.73 14.14
N ALA A 36 27.99 -32.55 13.58
CA ALA A 36 27.45 -31.30 14.09
C ALA A 36 25.92 -31.32 14.00
N ASP A 37 25.27 -30.85 15.06
CA ASP A 37 23.81 -30.76 15.24
C ASP A 37 23.62 -29.63 16.26
N LEU A 38 23.55 -28.40 15.77
CA LEU A 38 23.59 -27.19 16.57
C LEU A 38 22.31 -27.03 17.41
N ASP A 39 21.17 -27.40 16.84
CA ASP A 39 19.85 -27.24 17.46
C ASP A 39 19.41 -28.47 18.29
N GLN A 40 20.15 -29.59 18.17
CA GLN A 40 19.95 -30.86 18.86
C GLN A 40 18.63 -31.54 18.52
N ASN A 41 18.14 -31.38 17.29
CA ASN A 41 16.92 -32.01 16.82
C ASN A 41 17.15 -33.47 16.36
N GLY A 42 18.41 -33.88 16.16
CA GLY A 42 18.81 -35.22 15.74
C GLY A 42 19.08 -35.39 14.24
N THR A 43 18.82 -34.35 13.44
CA THR A 43 19.30 -34.14 12.07
C THR A 43 20.60 -33.34 12.17
N GLY A 44 21.62 -33.69 11.40
CA GLY A 44 22.88 -32.94 11.42
C GLY A 44 22.82 -31.65 10.60
N ASP A 45 23.65 -30.67 10.96
CA ASP A 45 23.75 -29.37 10.27
C ASP A 45 23.99 -29.53 8.74
N ALA A 46 24.57 -30.65 8.30
CA ALA A 46 24.88 -30.93 6.90
C ALA A 46 23.67 -31.37 6.05
N CYS A 47 22.57 -31.73 6.69
CA CYS A 47 21.34 -32.20 6.05
C CYS A 47 20.09 -31.62 6.71
N ASP A 48 20.24 -30.60 7.56
CA ASP A 48 19.11 -29.85 8.10
C ASP A 48 18.50 -29.03 6.96
N ASP A 49 17.17 -29.00 6.95
CA ASP A 49 16.31 -28.40 5.92
C ASP A 49 15.02 -28.00 6.63
N VAL A 50 15.06 -26.82 7.24
CA VAL A 50 14.04 -26.35 8.18
C VAL A 50 12.69 -26.13 7.49
N ASP A 51 12.70 -25.70 6.22
CA ASP A 51 11.49 -25.39 5.47
C ASP A 51 10.99 -26.54 4.56
N GLY A 52 11.82 -27.55 4.35
CA GLY A 52 11.50 -28.77 3.63
C GLY A 52 11.43 -28.62 2.11
N ASP A 53 12.16 -27.67 1.54
CA ASP A 53 12.18 -27.41 0.11
C ASP A 53 13.16 -28.30 -0.68
N GLY A 54 14.04 -29.00 0.03
CA GLY A 54 15.05 -29.91 -0.52
C GLY A 54 16.43 -29.28 -0.73
N VAL A 55 16.67 -28.06 -0.27
CA VAL A 55 17.98 -27.40 -0.17
C VAL A 55 18.40 -27.38 1.31
N PRO A 56 19.59 -27.90 1.67
CA PRO A 56 20.05 -27.86 3.05
C PRO A 56 20.25 -26.41 3.54
N ASP A 57 19.97 -26.12 4.81
CA ASP A 57 20.08 -24.80 5.46
C ASP A 57 21.44 -24.09 5.21
N THR A 58 22.51 -24.86 5.00
CA THR A 58 23.86 -24.34 4.74
C THR A 58 24.09 -23.86 3.30
N GLU A 59 23.24 -24.27 2.37
CA GLU A 59 23.23 -23.89 0.96
C GLU A 59 21.99 -23.04 0.60
N ASP A 60 21.04 -22.92 1.53
CA ASP A 60 19.76 -22.25 1.36
C ASP A 60 19.86 -20.73 1.55
N ASN A 61 19.52 -19.95 0.52
CA ASN A 61 19.42 -18.49 0.59
C ASN A 61 18.14 -17.97 1.27
N CYS A 62 17.25 -18.86 1.72
CA CYS A 62 16.00 -18.61 2.43
C CYS A 62 15.64 -19.70 3.44
N VAL A 63 16.53 -20.02 4.39
CA VAL A 63 16.40 -21.06 5.45
C VAL A 63 15.00 -21.28 6.09
N GLU A 64 14.14 -20.26 6.17
CA GLU A 64 12.80 -20.38 6.76
C GLU A 64 11.63 -20.35 5.74
N ALA A 65 11.91 -20.25 4.43
CA ALA A 65 10.93 -20.00 3.38
C ALA A 65 11.21 -20.77 2.09
N ALA A 66 10.50 -21.88 1.92
CA ALA A 66 10.72 -22.85 0.85
C ALA A 66 10.82 -22.23 -0.55
N ASN A 67 11.98 -22.40 -1.19
CA ASN A 67 12.34 -21.82 -2.49
C ASN A 67 13.37 -22.67 -3.26
N ALA A 68 13.02 -23.93 -3.51
CA ALA A 68 13.90 -24.94 -4.15
C ALA A 68 14.55 -24.55 -5.50
N ASP A 69 14.12 -23.47 -6.14
CA ASP A 69 14.69 -22.96 -7.38
C ASP A 69 15.91 -22.04 -7.18
N GLN A 70 16.18 -21.58 -5.96
CA GLN A 70 17.40 -20.82 -5.71
C GLN A 70 17.34 -19.38 -6.21
N ALA A 71 16.15 -18.86 -6.52
CA ALA A 71 16.03 -17.56 -7.16
C ALA A 71 16.54 -16.44 -6.24
N ASN A 72 17.35 -15.55 -6.82
CA ASN A 72 17.93 -14.37 -6.17
C ASN A 72 18.22 -13.35 -7.30
N GLY A 73 17.25 -12.46 -7.52
CA GLY A 73 17.19 -11.59 -8.69
C GLY A 73 18.21 -10.46 -8.68
N ASP A 74 18.59 -9.99 -7.50
CA ASP A 74 19.49 -8.85 -7.30
C ASP A 74 20.90 -9.25 -6.83
N GLU A 75 21.11 -10.55 -6.60
CA GLU A 75 22.36 -11.16 -6.17
C GLU A 75 22.82 -10.73 -4.76
N ASP A 76 21.88 -10.45 -3.85
CA ASP A 76 22.17 -10.16 -2.44
C ASP A 76 22.22 -11.44 -1.55
N ASP A 77 22.27 -11.33 -0.22
CA ASP A 77 22.42 -12.50 0.67
C ASP A 77 21.09 -13.28 0.87
N PHE A 78 19.95 -12.77 0.39
CA PHE A 78 18.61 -13.31 0.56
C PHE A 78 18.02 -13.75 -0.80
N GLY A 79 17.30 -14.88 -0.81
CA GLY A 79 16.58 -15.32 -2.01
C GLY A 79 15.25 -14.57 -2.19
N ASP A 80 14.73 -14.56 -3.42
CA ASP A 80 13.49 -13.84 -3.79
C ASP A 80 12.28 -14.21 -2.92
N ALA A 81 12.28 -15.41 -2.30
CA ALA A 81 11.20 -15.90 -1.46
C ALA A 81 11.19 -15.31 -0.03
N CYS A 82 12.33 -14.82 0.44
CA CYS A 82 12.51 -14.28 1.79
C CYS A 82 13.11 -12.87 1.79
N ASP A 83 13.38 -12.31 0.62
CA ASP A 83 13.82 -10.94 0.43
C ASP A 83 12.62 -9.98 0.36
N ASN A 84 12.62 -8.96 1.24
CA ASN A 84 11.61 -7.90 1.22
C ASN A 84 11.86 -6.83 0.13
N CYS A 85 12.93 -6.94 -0.65
CA CYS A 85 13.24 -6.18 -1.85
C CYS A 85 13.88 -7.02 -2.98
N PRO A 86 13.17 -8.00 -3.61
CA PRO A 86 13.73 -9.00 -4.56
C PRO A 86 14.44 -8.49 -5.83
N SER A 87 14.53 -7.17 -6.00
CA SER A 87 15.14 -6.51 -7.16
C SER A 87 16.17 -5.44 -6.78
N VAL A 88 16.41 -5.20 -5.48
CA VAL A 88 17.27 -4.14 -4.97
C VAL A 88 18.01 -4.61 -3.72
N THR A 89 19.33 -4.78 -3.86
CA THR A 89 20.18 -5.34 -2.81
C THR A 89 20.02 -4.64 -1.46
N ASN A 90 19.70 -5.38 -0.41
CA ASN A 90 19.45 -4.86 0.93
C ASN A 90 19.75 -5.91 2.02
N ALA A 91 21.04 -6.18 2.21
CA ALA A 91 21.54 -7.13 3.18
C ALA A 91 21.09 -6.93 4.65
N ASP A 92 20.51 -5.78 5.02
CA ASP A 92 19.95 -5.57 6.37
C ASP A 92 18.45 -5.88 6.49
N GLN A 93 17.76 -6.13 5.37
CA GLN A 93 16.32 -6.39 5.28
C GLN A 93 15.51 -5.39 6.12
N ALA A 94 15.98 -4.14 6.21
CA ALA A 94 15.34 -3.12 7.02
C ALA A 94 13.92 -2.87 6.51
N ASP A 95 12.95 -2.87 7.40
CA ASP A 95 11.54 -2.55 7.13
C ASP A 95 11.04 -1.74 8.34
N GLY A 96 11.18 -0.43 8.24
CA GLY A 96 10.93 0.52 9.32
C GLY A 96 9.45 0.67 9.65
N ASN A 97 8.56 0.48 8.69
CA ASN A 97 7.11 0.59 8.87
C ASN A 97 6.41 -0.76 9.04
N VAL A 98 7.14 -1.87 8.89
CA VAL A 98 6.70 -3.26 9.09
C VAL A 98 5.57 -3.63 8.12
N ASN A 99 5.63 -3.13 6.88
CA ASN A 99 4.63 -3.42 5.84
C ASN A 99 4.99 -4.64 4.98
N GLY A 100 6.19 -5.22 5.16
CA GLY A 100 6.70 -6.36 4.40
C GLY A 100 7.46 -6.00 3.12
N VAL A 101 7.65 -4.72 2.84
CA VAL A 101 8.49 -4.16 1.76
C VAL A 101 9.69 -3.49 2.43
N GLY A 102 10.91 -3.78 1.98
CA GLY A 102 12.10 -3.24 2.63
C GLY A 102 12.30 -1.75 2.35
N ASP A 103 12.87 -1.03 3.31
CA ASP A 103 13.08 0.43 3.29
C ASP A 103 13.76 0.94 1.99
N VAL A 104 14.56 0.11 1.32
CA VAL A 104 15.26 0.52 0.07
C VAL A 104 14.37 0.45 -1.18
N CYS A 105 13.29 -0.32 -1.13
CA CYS A 105 12.33 -0.49 -2.21
C CYS A 105 10.89 -0.10 -1.80
N ASP A 106 10.70 0.29 -0.54
CA ASP A 106 9.50 0.88 0.00
C ASP A 106 9.54 2.38 -0.33
N GLY A 107 8.88 2.74 -1.44
CA GLY A 107 8.84 4.12 -1.92
C GLY A 107 8.39 5.09 -0.83
N GLN A 108 8.95 6.30 -0.82
CA GLN A 108 8.65 7.27 0.22
C GLN A 108 7.14 7.55 0.30
N ILE A 109 6.53 7.37 1.47
CA ILE A 109 5.15 7.82 1.71
C ILE A 109 5.14 9.34 1.80
N TYR A 110 4.41 9.98 0.89
CA TYR A 110 4.22 11.44 0.87
C TYR A 110 3.06 11.87 1.73
N ALA A 111 1.98 11.09 1.75
CA ALA A 111 0.83 11.34 2.59
C ALA A 111 0.12 10.02 2.93
N ASP A 112 -0.28 9.84 4.19
CA ASP A 112 -1.15 8.73 4.60
C ASP A 112 -2.24 9.28 5.52
N SER A 113 -3.47 9.17 5.05
CA SER A 113 -4.65 9.65 5.74
C SER A 113 -4.84 9.14 7.19
N ARG A 114 -4.23 7.99 7.53
CA ARG A 114 -4.27 7.40 8.86
C ARG A 114 -3.20 8.02 9.75
N ASP A 115 -1.97 8.08 9.25
CA ASP A 115 -0.83 8.57 10.03
C ASP A 115 -0.83 10.10 10.16
N ASP A 116 -1.30 10.79 9.12
CA ASP A 116 -1.43 12.25 9.08
C ASP A 116 -2.69 12.78 9.77
N TRP A 117 -3.51 11.90 10.35
CA TRP A 117 -4.79 12.29 10.93
C TRP A 117 -4.65 13.39 11.99
N SER A 118 -5.37 14.50 11.78
CA SER A 118 -5.38 15.60 12.76
C SER A 118 -6.13 15.21 14.03
N ALA A 119 -5.37 14.96 15.11
CA ALA A 119 -5.92 14.70 16.44
C ALA A 119 -6.65 15.90 17.05
N GLU A 120 -6.43 17.11 16.51
CA GLU A 120 -7.08 18.34 16.97
C GLU A 120 -8.26 18.76 16.07
N GLY A 121 -8.46 18.11 14.92
CA GLY A 121 -9.51 18.46 13.96
C GLY A 121 -9.19 19.71 13.14
N GLU A 122 -7.91 19.92 12.83
CA GLU A 122 -7.46 21.00 11.94
C GLU A 122 -7.64 20.55 10.48
N GLN A 123 -8.31 21.38 9.68
CA GLN A 123 -8.40 21.21 8.23
C GLN A 123 -7.13 21.74 7.56
N GLY A 124 -6.67 21.06 6.52
CA GLY A 124 -5.43 21.39 5.80
C GLY A 124 -4.14 20.96 6.49
N ALA A 125 -4.21 20.31 7.66
CA ALA A 125 -3.04 19.71 8.29
C ALA A 125 -2.48 18.60 7.38
N ASN A 126 -1.18 18.70 7.04
CA ASN A 126 -0.52 17.81 6.07
C ASN A 126 -1.28 17.72 4.73
N ASN A 127 -1.90 18.83 4.33
CA ASN A 127 -2.73 18.98 3.13
C ASN A 127 -4.00 18.11 3.08
N TRP A 128 -4.45 17.57 4.21
CA TRP A 128 -5.68 16.78 4.31
C TRP A 128 -6.89 17.64 4.66
N TYR A 129 -7.99 17.42 3.95
CA TYR A 129 -9.30 18.01 4.23
C TYR A 129 -10.36 16.92 4.34
N ASN A 130 -11.27 17.08 5.28
CA ASN A 130 -12.38 16.15 5.48
C ASN A 130 -13.70 16.87 5.24
N GLY A 131 -14.59 16.23 4.52
CA GLY A 131 -15.86 16.86 4.15
C GLY A 131 -16.88 15.84 3.68
N TYR A 132 -17.86 16.37 2.99
CA TYR A 132 -18.92 15.58 2.40
C TYR A 132 -19.43 16.24 1.13
N TYR A 133 -20.12 15.45 0.33
CA TYR A 133 -20.88 15.92 -0.83
C TYR A 133 -22.35 15.59 -0.61
N ASN A 134 -23.26 16.52 -0.90
CA ASN A 134 -24.70 16.31 -0.79
C ASN A 134 -25.34 16.11 -2.16
N SER A 135 -25.38 14.87 -2.63
CA SER A 135 -25.91 14.52 -3.96
C SER A 135 -27.41 14.80 -4.13
N THR A 136 -28.15 14.94 -3.03
CA THR A 136 -29.58 15.28 -3.09
C THR A 136 -29.83 16.75 -3.37
N LEU A 137 -28.93 17.62 -2.92
CA LEU A 137 -29.02 19.06 -3.16
C LEU A 137 -28.25 19.50 -4.40
N ASP A 138 -27.42 18.61 -4.94
CA ASP A 138 -26.76 18.85 -6.21
C ASP A 138 -27.80 18.92 -7.34
N GLY A 139 -27.69 19.98 -8.15
CA GLY A 139 -28.57 20.25 -9.28
C GLY A 139 -28.26 19.39 -10.49
N PHE A 140 -27.12 18.70 -10.49
CA PHE A 140 -26.64 17.84 -11.56
C PHE A 140 -26.23 16.46 -11.03
N PRO A 141 -26.30 15.40 -11.85
CA PRO A 141 -25.84 14.08 -11.45
C PRO A 141 -24.33 13.94 -11.64
N GLY A 142 -23.62 13.58 -10.57
CA GLY A 142 -22.18 13.33 -10.58
C GLY A 142 -21.47 14.28 -9.63
N TYR A 143 -20.36 13.83 -9.05
CA TYR A 143 -19.52 14.66 -8.20
C TYR A 143 -18.56 15.48 -9.06
N GLU A 144 -18.49 16.78 -8.82
CA GLU A 144 -17.46 17.69 -9.33
C GLU A 144 -16.57 18.18 -8.17
N GLU A 145 -15.36 18.66 -8.47
CA GLU A 145 -14.41 19.10 -7.43
C GLU A 145 -14.99 20.19 -6.50
N ASP A 146 -15.76 21.12 -7.08
CA ASP A 146 -16.41 22.25 -6.40
C ASP A 146 -17.59 21.82 -5.50
N ASP A 147 -18.06 20.57 -5.61
CA ASP A 147 -19.15 20.04 -4.79
C ASP A 147 -18.72 19.61 -3.39
N PHE A 148 -17.40 19.58 -3.14
CA PHE A 148 -16.85 19.28 -1.83
C PHE A 148 -17.24 20.33 -0.80
N ILE A 149 -17.93 19.90 0.25
CA ILE A 149 -18.27 20.73 1.40
C ILE A 149 -17.37 20.33 2.57
N GLU A 150 -16.39 21.18 2.86
CA GLU A 150 -15.49 21.02 4.00
C GLU A 150 -16.26 21.04 5.34
N PHE A 151 -15.87 20.16 6.26
CA PHE A 151 -16.38 20.23 7.64
C PHE A 151 -15.80 21.43 8.40
N ASP A 152 -16.67 22.29 8.93
CA ASP A 152 -16.31 23.32 9.91
C ASP A 152 -15.75 22.75 11.24
N GLU A 153 -14.56 23.20 11.62
CA GLU A 153 -13.80 22.78 12.83
C GLU A 153 -14.53 23.03 14.16
N PHE A 154 -15.36 24.08 14.26
CA PHE A 154 -16.06 24.45 15.49
C PHE A 154 -17.42 23.78 15.62
N VAL A 155 -18.00 23.35 14.49
CA VAL A 155 -19.35 22.78 14.44
C VAL A 155 -19.31 21.26 14.34
N HIS A 156 -18.45 20.71 13.50
CA HIS A 156 -18.51 19.30 13.11
C HIS A 156 -17.49 18.42 13.81
N TRP A 157 -16.36 18.97 14.28
CA TRP A 157 -15.36 18.20 15.02
C TRP A 157 -15.89 17.76 16.39
N GLN A 158 -15.75 16.46 16.70
CA GLN A 158 -16.21 15.85 17.96
C GLN A 158 -15.05 15.38 18.85
N GLY A 159 -13.83 15.84 18.60
CA GLY A 159 -12.62 15.51 19.38
C GLY A 159 -11.84 14.29 18.88
N THR A 160 -12.48 13.39 18.13
CA THR A 160 -11.81 12.23 17.51
C THR A 160 -12.27 11.94 16.07
N ALA A 161 -13.29 12.66 15.61
CA ALA A 161 -13.95 12.41 14.33
C ALA A 161 -14.77 13.63 13.92
N TRP A 162 -15.00 13.76 12.62
CA TRP A 162 -15.90 14.72 12.01
C TRP A 162 -17.29 14.13 11.89
N ARG A 163 -18.30 14.94 12.24
CA ARG A 163 -19.70 14.55 12.11
C ARG A 163 -20.56 15.73 11.72
N LEU A 164 -21.40 15.56 10.70
CA LEU A 164 -22.25 16.65 10.20
C LEU A 164 -23.22 17.19 11.26
N VAL A 165 -23.72 16.34 12.15
CA VAL A 165 -24.53 16.77 13.30
C VAL A 165 -24.19 15.95 14.55
N PRO A 166 -24.38 16.50 15.77
CA PRO A 166 -24.16 15.71 17.01
C PRO A 166 -25.15 14.57 17.23
N SER A 167 -26.29 14.54 16.53
CA SER A 167 -27.31 13.50 16.65
C SER A 167 -27.01 12.27 15.79
N ASN A 168 -27.78 11.20 16.00
CA ASN A 168 -27.62 9.94 15.27
C ASN A 168 -27.74 10.10 13.74
N ALA A 169 -28.70 10.89 13.25
CA ALA A 169 -28.84 11.18 11.82
C ALA A 169 -28.74 12.69 11.56
N PRO A 170 -28.19 13.14 10.40
CA PRO A 170 -27.55 12.29 9.39
C PRO A 170 -26.27 11.60 9.90
N TRP A 171 -26.01 10.41 9.38
CA TRP A 171 -24.88 9.55 9.78
C TRP A 171 -23.55 9.94 9.14
N THR A 172 -23.52 11.00 8.33
CA THR A 172 -22.32 11.53 7.67
C THR A 172 -21.20 11.77 8.67
N TYR A 173 -20.19 10.91 8.59
CA TYR A 173 -19.16 10.78 9.62
C TYR A 173 -17.85 10.28 9.01
N ILE A 174 -16.74 10.86 9.45
CA ILE A 174 -15.38 10.39 9.15
C ILE A 174 -14.46 10.54 10.35
N ALA A 175 -13.75 9.47 10.65
CA ALA A 175 -12.65 9.41 11.60
C ALA A 175 -11.38 8.97 10.89
N GLN A 176 -10.31 8.72 11.65
CA GLN A 176 -9.02 8.25 11.14
C GLN A 176 -9.14 7.10 10.13
N GLU A 177 -10.03 6.14 10.37
CA GLU A 177 -10.39 5.10 9.39
C GLU A 177 -11.90 4.88 9.29
N GLN A 178 -12.64 4.97 10.41
CA GLN A 178 -14.08 4.71 10.43
C GLN A 178 -14.84 5.79 9.68
N VAL A 179 -15.67 5.37 8.73
CA VAL A 179 -16.48 6.24 7.88
C VAL A 179 -17.91 5.74 7.81
N HIS A 180 -18.84 6.66 7.63
CA HIS A 180 -20.24 6.30 7.44
C HIS A 180 -20.93 7.32 6.53
N PRO A 181 -21.40 6.90 5.34
CA PRO A 181 -22.19 7.77 4.46
C PRO A 181 -23.61 7.93 4.99
N ASN A 182 -24.35 8.91 4.46
CA ASN A 182 -25.77 9.06 4.78
C ASN A 182 -26.59 8.82 3.52
N GLY A 183 -27.61 7.99 3.60
CA GLY A 183 -28.57 7.73 2.54
C GLY A 183 -29.88 8.47 2.77
N THR A 184 -30.72 8.55 1.74
CA THR A 184 -32.03 9.21 1.82
C THR A 184 -33.03 8.50 2.76
N ASN A 185 -32.69 7.31 3.26
CA ASN A 185 -33.50 6.50 4.17
C ASN A 185 -33.44 6.94 5.65
N SER A 186 -32.62 7.94 5.99
CA SER A 186 -32.53 8.53 7.32
C SER A 186 -32.72 10.05 7.25
N ALA A 187 -33.06 10.71 8.37
CA ALA A 187 -33.24 12.17 8.38
C ALA A 187 -31.90 12.87 8.02
N PRO A 188 -31.90 13.91 7.16
CA PRO A 188 -33.04 14.70 6.69
C PRO A 188 -33.68 14.22 5.37
N ASN A 189 -33.47 12.96 4.98
CA ASN A 189 -33.80 12.38 3.67
C ASN A 189 -32.91 12.93 2.54
N GLU A 190 -31.66 13.21 2.87
CA GLU A 190 -30.61 13.63 1.95
C GLU A 190 -29.53 12.55 1.89
N GLU A 191 -28.93 12.39 0.72
CA GLU A 191 -27.79 11.52 0.52
C GLU A 191 -26.50 12.34 0.62
N HIS A 192 -25.62 11.92 1.51
CA HIS A 192 -24.31 12.52 1.71
C HIS A 192 -23.22 11.48 1.52
N TRP A 193 -22.29 11.78 0.62
CA TRP A 193 -21.06 11.02 0.47
C TRP A 193 -20.03 11.61 1.42
N VAL A 194 -19.24 10.76 2.04
CA VAL A 194 -18.14 11.20 2.91
C VAL A 194 -16.90 11.29 2.05
N ILE A 195 -16.16 12.38 2.16
CA ILE A 195 -14.99 12.63 1.32
C ILE A 195 -13.79 12.93 2.19
N ARG A 196 -12.70 12.21 1.93
CA ARG A 196 -11.38 12.59 2.37
C ARG A 196 -10.61 13.11 1.17
N ARG A 197 -10.15 14.35 1.28
CA ARG A 197 -9.43 15.09 0.25
C ARG A 197 -7.98 15.26 0.64
N TRP A 198 -7.06 15.01 -0.28
CA TRP A 198 -5.69 15.47 -0.19
C TRP A 198 -5.41 16.48 -1.30
N VAL A 199 -4.66 17.53 -0.98
CA VAL A 199 -4.21 18.54 -1.95
C VAL A 199 -2.70 18.41 -2.11
N SER A 200 -2.24 18.20 -3.33
CA SER A 200 -0.82 17.99 -3.59
C SER A 200 -0.01 19.26 -3.32
N ASP A 201 1.15 19.11 -2.68
CA ASP A 201 2.20 20.11 -2.57
C ASP A 201 3.43 19.76 -3.45
N ARG A 202 3.25 18.87 -4.43
CA ARG A 202 4.32 18.29 -5.25
C ARG A 202 3.88 18.11 -6.71
N SER A 203 4.85 18.13 -7.61
CA SER A 203 4.67 17.77 -9.02
C SER A 203 5.59 16.59 -9.37
N GLU A 204 5.01 15.40 -9.50
CA GLU A 204 5.73 14.15 -9.83
C GLU A 204 4.76 12.98 -10.09
N GLY A 205 5.29 11.85 -10.58
CA GLY A 205 4.55 10.59 -10.62
C GLY A 205 4.48 9.92 -9.24
N VAL A 206 3.28 9.51 -8.84
CA VAL A 206 2.99 8.89 -7.54
C VAL A 206 2.17 7.61 -7.68
N ASN A 207 2.21 6.79 -6.64
CA ASN A 207 1.27 5.72 -6.39
C ASN A 207 0.15 6.22 -5.47
N VAL A 208 -1.08 6.18 -5.95
CA VAL A 208 -2.30 6.50 -5.18
C VAL A 208 -2.95 5.20 -4.74
N THR A 209 -2.77 4.84 -3.47
CA THR A 209 -3.35 3.63 -2.89
C THR A 209 -4.55 3.96 -2.02
N TRP A 210 -5.69 3.35 -2.31
CA TRP A 210 -6.92 3.53 -1.53
C TRP A 210 -7.49 2.19 -1.07
N HIS A 211 -8.18 2.23 0.07
CA HIS A 211 -8.83 1.05 0.64
C HIS A 211 -10.25 1.38 1.09
N THR A 212 -11.16 0.42 0.95
CA THR A 212 -12.51 0.50 1.53
C THR A 212 -13.01 -0.88 1.90
N ARG A 213 -13.62 -1.01 3.08
CA ARG A 213 -14.28 -2.23 3.56
C ARG A 213 -15.47 -1.95 4.47
N GLU A 214 -16.37 -2.91 4.61
CA GLU A 214 -17.44 -2.83 5.61
C GLU A 214 -16.92 -3.17 7.01
N THR A 215 -17.29 -2.36 8.00
CA THR A 215 -17.08 -2.68 9.42
C THR A 215 -18.36 -3.16 10.09
N ASN A 216 -19.52 -2.81 9.54
CA ASN A 216 -20.82 -3.36 9.94
C ASN A 216 -21.40 -4.22 8.81
N LEU A 217 -21.16 -5.52 8.93
CA LEU A 217 -21.50 -6.53 7.92
C LEU A 217 -23.01 -6.75 7.68
N ASN A 218 -23.89 -6.02 8.38
CA ASN A 218 -25.34 -6.10 8.19
C ASN A 218 -25.88 -5.01 7.23
N GLY A 219 -24.97 -4.20 6.67
CA GLY A 219 -25.26 -3.15 5.70
C GLY A 219 -25.86 -3.62 4.38
N ALA A 220 -26.35 -2.65 3.62
CA ALA A 220 -26.63 -2.79 2.19
C ALA A 220 -25.34 -2.83 1.36
N GLY A 221 -24.25 -2.27 1.88
CA GLY A 221 -22.99 -2.08 1.18
C GLY A 221 -22.77 -0.62 0.78
N VAL A 222 -21.55 -0.30 0.41
CA VAL A 222 -21.09 1.03 -0.01
C VAL A 222 -20.39 0.95 -1.36
N THR A 223 -20.08 2.10 -1.96
CA THR A 223 -19.13 2.17 -3.07
C THR A 223 -18.03 3.16 -2.71
N GLY A 224 -16.77 2.72 -2.82
CA GLY A 224 -15.61 3.61 -2.76
C GLY A 224 -15.34 4.18 -4.14
N LEU A 225 -15.04 5.47 -4.21
CA LEU A 225 -14.72 6.18 -5.45
C LEU A 225 -13.48 7.05 -5.26
N LEU A 226 -12.54 6.95 -6.19
CA LEU A 226 -11.33 7.78 -6.21
C LEU A 226 -11.44 8.78 -7.36
N TYR A 227 -11.24 10.06 -7.05
CA TYR A 227 -11.22 11.14 -8.03
C TYR A 227 -9.89 11.89 -8.02
N HIS A 228 -9.52 12.42 -9.17
CA HIS A 228 -8.43 13.40 -9.35
C HIS A 228 -8.99 14.62 -10.08
N ASN A 229 -8.90 15.81 -9.46
CA ASN A 229 -9.42 17.07 -10.01
C ASN A 229 -10.90 16.96 -10.47
N GLY A 230 -11.71 16.21 -9.72
CA GLY A 230 -13.12 15.95 -10.03
C GLY A 230 -13.40 14.90 -11.11
N GLU A 231 -12.38 14.33 -11.75
CA GLU A 231 -12.53 13.19 -12.68
C GLU A 231 -12.44 11.86 -11.93
N LEU A 232 -13.40 10.95 -12.17
CA LEU A 232 -13.42 9.62 -11.56
C LEU A 232 -12.31 8.74 -12.14
N LEU A 233 -11.34 8.36 -11.32
CA LEU A 233 -10.25 7.47 -11.70
C LEU A 233 -10.59 5.99 -11.47
N ASP A 234 -11.19 5.67 -10.32
CA ASP A 234 -11.52 4.29 -9.96
C ASP A 234 -12.71 4.20 -9.03
N SER A 235 -13.36 3.05 -9.03
CA SER A 235 -14.48 2.78 -8.13
C SER A 235 -14.64 1.28 -7.88
N GLU A 236 -15.11 0.92 -6.68
CA GLU A 236 -15.49 -0.45 -6.37
C GLU A 236 -16.69 -0.49 -5.42
N VAL A 237 -17.61 -1.41 -5.72
CA VAL A 237 -18.80 -1.65 -4.91
C VAL A 237 -18.47 -2.70 -3.85
N ILE A 238 -18.57 -2.33 -2.58
CA ILE A 238 -18.33 -3.22 -1.44
C ILE A 238 -19.67 -3.72 -0.93
N ALA A 239 -19.89 -5.03 -1.04
CA ALA A 239 -21.15 -5.62 -0.63
C ALA A 239 -21.30 -5.64 0.89
N GLY A 240 -22.54 -5.44 1.38
CA GLY A 240 -22.88 -5.74 2.77
C GLY A 240 -22.47 -7.18 3.13
N GLY A 241 -21.66 -7.33 4.17
CA GLY A 241 -21.06 -8.61 4.55
C GLY A 241 -19.58 -8.75 4.20
N ASP A 242 -19.03 -7.85 3.38
CA ASP A 242 -17.63 -7.87 2.97
C ASP A 242 -16.73 -7.07 3.93
N GLY A 243 -16.26 -7.75 4.97
CA GLY A 243 -15.33 -7.19 5.95
C GLY A 243 -13.86 -7.16 5.51
N VAL A 244 -13.55 -7.67 4.31
CA VAL A 244 -12.22 -7.64 3.71
C VAL A 244 -12.09 -6.38 2.86
N GLY A 245 -13.08 -6.14 2.00
CA GLY A 245 -13.11 -5.00 1.09
C GLY A 245 -12.03 -5.09 0.01
N VAL A 246 -11.52 -3.94 -0.42
CA VAL A 246 -10.47 -3.85 -1.45
C VAL A 246 -9.38 -2.87 -1.05
N THR A 247 -8.17 -3.14 -1.50
CA THR A 247 -7.06 -2.19 -1.58
C THR A 247 -6.63 -2.14 -3.04
N ARG A 248 -6.52 -0.94 -3.59
CA ARG A 248 -6.15 -0.73 -4.99
C ARG A 248 -5.15 0.41 -5.10
N THR A 249 -4.22 0.28 -6.03
CA THR A 249 -3.18 1.27 -6.31
C THR A 249 -3.29 1.70 -7.77
N ILE A 250 -3.18 3.00 -8.01
CA ILE A 250 -3.19 3.60 -9.34
C ILE A 250 -1.96 4.50 -9.43
N GLU A 251 -1.24 4.39 -10.53
CA GLU A 251 -0.17 5.32 -10.87
C GLU A 251 -0.79 6.60 -11.44
N LEU A 252 -0.40 7.73 -10.88
CA LEU A 252 -0.92 9.04 -11.25
C LEU A 252 0.21 10.04 -11.32
N GLU A 253 0.20 10.89 -12.33
CA GLU A 253 0.99 12.11 -12.33
C GLU A 253 0.19 13.22 -11.66
N ILE A 254 0.81 13.87 -10.68
CA ILE A 254 0.19 14.95 -9.91
C ILE A 254 1.01 16.23 -10.06
N PHE A 255 0.33 17.37 -9.91
CA PHE A 255 0.93 18.70 -9.86
C PHE A 255 0.62 19.41 -8.54
N GLU A 256 1.44 20.40 -8.14
CA GLU A 256 1.15 21.22 -6.97
C GLU A 256 -0.23 21.87 -7.10
N GLY A 257 -1.11 21.60 -6.14
CA GLY A 257 -2.50 22.06 -6.12
C GLY A 257 -3.51 21.03 -6.61
N ASP A 258 -3.09 19.91 -7.19
CA ASP A 258 -4.00 18.83 -7.58
C ASP A 258 -4.76 18.25 -6.39
N VAL A 259 -6.00 17.86 -6.64
CA VAL A 259 -6.93 17.36 -5.63
C VAL A 259 -7.17 15.87 -5.86
N ILE A 260 -6.93 15.06 -4.82
CA ILE A 260 -7.29 13.65 -4.81
C ILE A 260 -8.36 13.43 -3.75
N ASP A 261 -9.52 12.96 -4.19
CA ASP A 261 -10.67 12.69 -3.31
C ASP A 261 -10.96 11.20 -3.24
N LEU A 262 -10.93 10.65 -2.03
CA LEU A 262 -11.53 9.35 -1.72
C LEU A 262 -12.93 9.57 -1.14
N ALA A 263 -13.93 9.31 -1.98
CA ALA A 263 -15.34 9.42 -1.62
C ALA A 263 -15.94 8.05 -1.26
N LEU A 264 -16.89 8.06 -0.33
CA LEU A 264 -17.70 6.91 0.04
C LEU A 264 -19.19 7.26 -0.08
N THR A 265 -19.90 6.61 -1.01
CA THR A 265 -21.34 6.74 -1.19
C THR A 265 -22.08 5.64 -0.42
N PRO A 266 -23.32 5.87 0.09
CA PRO A 266 -24.13 4.83 0.70
C PRO A 266 -24.69 3.84 -0.34
N THR A 267 -24.40 4.03 -1.63
CA THR A 267 -24.91 3.17 -2.69
C THR A 267 -24.11 1.88 -2.75
N GLY A 268 -24.70 0.79 -2.26
CA GLY A 268 -24.16 -0.56 -2.37
C GLY A 268 -24.64 -1.32 -3.62
N PRO A 269 -24.45 -2.66 -3.66
CA PRO A 269 -24.88 -3.50 -4.77
C PRO A 269 -26.36 -3.33 -5.15
N ASN A 270 -26.63 -3.35 -6.46
CA ASN A 270 -27.95 -3.12 -7.06
C ASN A 270 -28.50 -1.70 -6.81
N GLU A 271 -27.61 -0.70 -6.70
CA GLU A 271 -27.96 0.71 -6.50
C GLU A 271 -28.74 0.94 -5.20
N ASN A 272 -28.44 0.16 -4.16
CA ASN A 272 -29.14 0.23 -2.89
C ASN A 272 -28.48 1.25 -1.94
N GLY A 273 -29.06 2.45 -1.84
CA GLY A 273 -28.58 3.54 -0.99
C GLY A 273 -28.99 3.46 0.50
N HIS A 274 -29.25 2.28 1.05
CA HIS A 274 -29.75 2.10 2.41
C HIS A 274 -28.63 2.12 3.47
N ASP A 275 -28.34 3.29 4.02
CA ASP A 275 -27.20 3.54 4.92
C ASP A 275 -27.25 2.91 6.32
N GLY A 276 -28.36 2.28 6.73
CA GLY A 276 -28.65 2.11 8.16
C GLY A 276 -27.67 1.22 8.96
N SER A 277 -26.87 0.42 8.26
CA SER A 277 -25.82 -0.44 8.83
C SER A 277 -24.53 -0.38 7.99
N ASP A 278 -24.29 0.66 7.20
CA ASP A 278 -23.16 0.73 6.24
C ASP A 278 -21.90 1.36 6.84
N GLY A 279 -21.69 1.12 8.14
CA GLY A 279 -20.48 1.56 8.82
C GLY A 279 -19.26 0.91 8.17
N SER A 280 -18.36 1.72 7.66
CA SER A 280 -17.25 1.31 6.82
C SER A 280 -15.91 1.78 7.38
N ALA A 281 -14.82 1.33 6.79
CA ALA A 281 -13.50 1.89 6.99
C ALA A 281 -12.89 2.22 5.64
N ASN A 282 -12.24 3.38 5.51
CA ASN A 282 -11.48 3.75 4.33
C ASN A 282 -10.23 4.55 4.70
N TRP A 283 -9.24 4.51 3.80
CA TRP A 283 -8.02 5.29 3.89
C TRP A 283 -7.44 5.50 2.48
N LEU A 284 -6.67 6.58 2.34
CA LEU A 284 -5.95 6.99 1.15
C LEU A 284 -4.48 7.21 1.52
N GLN A 285 -3.57 6.74 0.68
CA GLN A 285 -2.13 6.91 0.80
C GLN A 285 -1.54 7.33 -0.56
N ILE A 286 -0.63 8.28 -0.52
CA ILE A 286 0.16 8.76 -1.65
C ILE A 286 1.62 8.39 -1.36
N SER A 287 2.24 7.64 -2.25
CA SER A 287 3.64 7.25 -2.13
C SER A 287 4.41 7.48 -3.43
N GLU A 288 5.73 7.53 -3.31
CA GLU A 288 6.65 7.58 -4.43
C GLU A 288 6.37 6.43 -5.41
N ASN A 289 6.42 6.75 -6.70
CA ASN A 289 6.46 5.74 -7.74
C ASN A 289 7.91 5.54 -8.20
N LEU A 290 8.58 4.52 -7.67
CA LEU A 290 9.98 4.20 -8.00
C LEU A 290 10.18 3.77 -9.46
N GLU A 291 9.10 3.34 -10.15
CA GLU A 291 9.13 2.99 -11.57
C GLU A 291 8.85 4.20 -12.48
N TRP A 292 8.45 5.35 -11.90
CA TRP A 292 8.36 6.61 -12.62
C TRP A 292 9.76 7.17 -12.88
N ALA A 293 10.43 6.60 -13.88
CA ALA A 293 11.40 7.36 -14.64
C ALA A 293 10.60 8.49 -15.27
N GLY A 294 10.67 9.71 -14.69
CA GLY A 294 9.94 10.92 -15.08
C GLY A 294 9.29 10.83 -16.45
N GLY A 295 7.97 11.09 -16.51
CA GLY A 295 7.20 11.21 -17.74
C GLY A 295 8.04 11.86 -18.84
N PRO A 296 7.86 11.45 -20.11
CA PRO A 296 8.84 11.72 -21.17
C PRO A 296 9.36 13.15 -21.08
N ASP A 297 10.67 13.32 -20.80
CA ASP A 297 11.30 14.65 -20.63
C ASP A 297 10.64 15.68 -21.56
N GLU A 298 10.03 16.73 -21.00
CA GLU A 298 9.43 17.82 -21.78
C GLU A 298 10.44 18.26 -22.85
N VAL A 299 10.07 18.18 -24.14
CA VAL A 299 10.99 18.51 -25.23
C VAL A 299 10.97 20.01 -25.44
N CYS A 300 11.72 20.69 -24.58
CA CYS A 300 11.80 22.14 -24.53
C CYS A 300 12.09 22.77 -25.90
N GLY A 301 11.10 23.49 -26.43
CA GLY A 301 11.15 24.27 -27.66
C GLY A 301 10.46 23.63 -28.86
N ASN A 302 9.62 22.61 -28.68
CA ASN A 302 8.81 22.01 -29.73
C ASN A 302 7.38 22.61 -29.81
N GLY A 303 6.93 23.34 -28.78
CA GLY A 303 5.61 23.98 -28.72
C GLY A 303 4.46 23.00 -28.46
N GLU A 304 4.76 21.80 -27.97
CA GLU A 304 3.82 20.78 -27.50
C GLU A 304 4.03 20.60 -25.99
N ASP A 305 2.98 20.16 -25.33
CA ASP A 305 2.97 19.76 -23.91
C ASP A 305 3.25 18.26 -23.94
N ASP A 306 4.53 17.89 -23.84
CA ASP A 306 5.00 16.52 -24.09
C ASP A 306 4.79 15.61 -22.88
N ASP A 307 4.78 16.17 -21.68
CA ASP A 307 4.50 15.47 -20.42
C ASP A 307 3.03 15.58 -19.97
N GLY A 308 2.26 16.53 -20.49
CA GLY A 308 0.81 16.63 -20.30
C GLY A 308 0.37 17.50 -19.12
N ASP A 309 1.26 18.33 -18.57
CA ASP A 309 1.00 19.21 -17.42
C ASP A 309 0.22 20.49 -17.77
N GLY A 310 -0.04 20.73 -19.06
CA GLY A 310 -0.75 21.90 -19.58
C GLY A 310 0.11 23.15 -19.72
N LEU A 311 1.39 23.08 -19.38
CA LEU A 311 2.45 24.01 -19.70
C LEU A 311 3.18 23.52 -20.95
N VAL A 312 3.94 24.40 -21.58
CA VAL A 312 4.60 24.11 -22.86
C VAL A 312 5.95 24.80 -22.84
N ASP A 313 7.00 24.07 -23.22
CA ASP A 313 8.35 24.59 -23.37
C ASP A 313 8.81 25.38 -22.11
N CYS A 314 9.20 26.65 -22.27
CA CYS A 314 9.79 27.45 -21.18
C CYS A 314 8.78 28.02 -20.17
N ASP A 315 7.48 27.80 -20.40
CA ASP A 315 6.47 28.08 -19.38
C ASP A 315 6.38 26.91 -18.38
N ASP A 316 6.95 25.76 -18.71
CA ASP A 316 7.11 24.56 -17.88
C ASP A 316 8.35 24.64 -16.96
N SER A 317 8.20 24.18 -15.72
CA SER A 317 9.29 24.07 -14.75
C SER A 317 10.33 23.02 -15.10
N ASP A 318 9.98 21.98 -15.85
CA ASP A 318 10.87 20.89 -16.21
C ASP A 318 11.87 21.34 -17.28
N CYS A 319 11.47 22.31 -18.09
CA CYS A 319 12.33 23.07 -19.00
C CYS A 319 13.17 24.15 -18.33
N ALA A 320 13.06 24.38 -17.02
CA ALA A 320 13.75 25.48 -16.35
C ALA A 320 15.27 25.36 -16.48
N ALA A 321 15.85 24.16 -16.59
CA ALA A 321 17.29 23.98 -16.73
C ALA A 321 17.80 24.07 -18.18
N GLU A 322 16.90 24.04 -19.18
CA GLU A 322 17.29 23.94 -20.59
C GLU A 322 17.84 25.23 -21.17
N GLU A 323 18.87 25.10 -22.03
CA GLU A 323 19.58 26.26 -22.59
C GLU A 323 18.64 27.15 -23.41
N ALA A 324 17.57 26.57 -23.98
CA ALA A 324 16.51 27.27 -24.69
C ALA A 324 15.69 28.23 -23.80
N CYS A 325 15.51 27.88 -22.53
CA CYS A 325 14.67 28.60 -21.56
C CYS A 325 15.47 29.49 -20.61
N GLN A 326 16.79 29.27 -20.55
CA GLN A 326 17.76 30.10 -19.83
C GLN A 326 18.10 31.41 -20.57
N VAL A 327 17.14 32.09 -21.22
CA VAL A 327 17.39 33.33 -21.97
C VAL A 327 17.90 34.41 -21.01
N VAL A 328 19.22 34.53 -20.94
CA VAL A 328 19.93 35.54 -20.17
C VAL A 328 19.41 36.91 -20.62
N LYS A 329 18.68 37.61 -19.75
CA LYS A 329 18.37 39.03 -19.92
C LYS A 329 19.69 39.80 -19.97
N GLY A 330 20.23 39.97 -21.17
CA GLY A 330 21.33 40.88 -21.43
C GLY A 330 20.88 42.31 -21.09
N PRO A 331 21.75 43.13 -20.46
CA PRO A 331 21.36 44.46 -20.02
C PRO A 331 21.19 45.39 -21.23
N VAL A 332 20.04 46.08 -21.30
CA VAL A 332 19.80 47.22 -22.19
C VAL A 332 20.08 48.52 -21.43
#